data_AF-A0A2V2QBD2-F1
#
_entry.id   AF-A0A2V2QBD2-F1
#
_cell.length_a   1.000
_cell.length_b   1.000
_cell.length_c   1.000
_cell.angle_alpha   90.00
_cell.angle_beta   90.00
_cell.angle_gamma   90.00
#
_symmetry.space_group_name_H-M   'P 1'
#
loop_
_entity.id
_entity.type
_entity.pdbx_description
1 polymer ?
#
loop_
_entity_poly.entity_id
_entity_poly.type
_entity_poly.pdbx_seq_one_letter_code
_entity_poly.pdbx_strand_id
1 'polypeptide(L)'
;LAEVAAREPAAVDAWFADPGGAPHGGESLLAFIGRIGSWLDTRPVCDGFIVAVAEPAAIRAALVYALNVPPTAYWNVDVRPLSTITLAGSPGRWSLSLESGLR
;
A
#
# COMPACT_ATOMS: atom_id res chain seq x y z
N LEU A 1 12.64 -11.56 -5.99
CA LEU A 1 11.48 -12.45 -5.73
C LEU A 1 11.54 -13.74 -6.54
N ALA A 2 11.75 -13.71 -7.87
CA ALA A 2 11.78 -14.94 -8.70
C ALA A 2 12.77 -16.02 -8.21
N GLU A 3 13.96 -15.62 -7.75
CA GLU A 3 14.95 -16.55 -7.18
C GLU A 3 14.43 -17.26 -5.91
N VAL A 4 13.86 -16.51 -4.96
CA VAL A 4 13.32 -17.06 -3.70
C VAL A 4 12.10 -17.93 -3.98
N ALA A 5 11.21 -17.51 -4.88
CA ALA A 5 10.05 -18.29 -5.29
C ALA A 5 10.45 -19.63 -5.94
N ALA A 6 11.57 -19.66 -6.68
CA ALA A 6 12.09 -20.89 -7.26
C ALA A 6 12.71 -21.83 -6.21
N ARG A 7 13.35 -21.27 -5.17
CA ARG A 7 14.03 -22.04 -4.12
C ARG A 7 13.08 -22.54 -3.02
N GLU A 8 12.10 -21.72 -2.64
CA GLU A 8 11.26 -21.93 -1.46
C GLU A 8 9.77 -21.60 -1.75
N PRO A 9 9.13 -22.27 -2.74
CA PRO A 9 7.79 -21.91 -3.19
C PRO A 9 6.74 -22.00 -2.09
N ALA A 10 6.76 -23.04 -1.26
CA ALA A 10 5.79 -23.22 -0.18
C ALA A 10 5.89 -22.12 0.90
N ALA A 11 7.09 -21.62 1.18
CA ALA A 11 7.29 -20.52 2.14
C ALA A 11 6.76 -19.20 1.56
N VAL A 12 6.94 -18.98 0.26
CA VAL A 12 6.39 -17.82 -0.46
C VAL A 12 4.86 -17.88 -0.49
N ASP A 13 4.27 -19.04 -0.78
CA ASP A 13 2.81 -19.21 -0.79
C ASP A 13 2.20 -18.96 0.60
N ALA A 14 2.83 -19.50 1.65
CA ALA A 14 2.41 -19.25 3.02
C ALA A 14 2.47 -17.76 3.39
N TRP A 15 3.50 -17.04 2.93
CA TRP A 15 3.63 -15.59 3.12
C TRP A 15 2.57 -14.79 2.36
N PHE A 16 2.22 -15.18 1.14
CA PHE A 16 1.13 -14.53 0.40
C PHE A 16 -0.25 -14.76 1.06
N ALA A 17 -0.45 -15.94 1.65
CA ALA A 17 -1.72 -16.35 2.25
C ALA A 17 -1.99 -15.71 3.62
N ASP A 18 -0.95 -15.39 4.41
CA ASP A 18 -1.07 -14.78 5.74
C ASP A 18 -0.45 -13.37 5.79
N PRO A 19 -1.25 -12.30 5.64
CA PRO A 19 -0.79 -10.92 5.78
C PRO A 19 -0.20 -10.58 7.16
N GLY A 20 -0.54 -11.34 8.20
CA GLY A 20 -0.02 -11.15 9.56
C GLY A 20 1.32 -11.83 9.79
N GLY A 21 1.70 -12.77 8.94
CA GLY A 21 2.94 -13.53 9.04
C GLY A 21 4.18 -12.67 8.77
N ALA A 22 5.24 -12.94 9.55
CA ALA A 22 6.58 -12.37 9.34
C ALA A 22 7.66 -13.47 9.39
N PRO A 23 7.56 -14.52 8.55
CA PRO A 23 8.36 -15.75 8.69
C PRO A 23 9.87 -15.53 8.49
N HIS A 24 10.26 -14.46 7.81
CA HIS A 24 11.66 -14.09 7.52
C HIS A 24 12.22 -13.04 8.50
N GLY A 25 11.51 -12.76 9.60
CA GLY A 25 11.94 -11.77 10.62
C GLY A 25 11.80 -10.31 10.17
N GLY A 26 11.13 -10.07 9.04
CA GLY A 26 10.80 -8.72 8.56
C GLY A 26 9.53 -8.14 9.18
N GLU A 27 9.05 -7.04 8.60
CA GLU A 27 7.74 -6.47 8.91
C GLU A 27 6.63 -7.30 8.24
N SER A 28 5.52 -7.56 8.95
CA SER A 28 4.35 -8.21 8.32
C SER A 28 3.62 -7.22 7.40
N LEU A 29 2.83 -7.73 6.46
CA LEU A 29 2.05 -6.88 5.56
C LEU A 29 1.04 -6.01 6.34
N LEU A 30 0.43 -6.56 7.40
CA LEU A 30 -0.46 -5.79 8.28
C LEU A 30 0.26 -4.63 8.97
N ALA A 31 1.44 -4.87 9.53
CA ALA A 31 2.23 -3.82 10.19
C ALA A 31 2.64 -2.74 9.18
N PHE A 32 3.06 -3.14 7.98
CA PHE A 32 3.41 -2.23 6.90
C PHE A 32 2.23 -1.33 6.48
N ILE A 33 1.05 -1.93 6.25
CA ILE A 33 -0.17 -1.18 5.91
C ILE A 33 -0.52 -0.19 7.02
N GLY A 34 -0.48 -0.63 8.29
CA GLY A 34 -0.78 0.23 9.44
C GLY A 34 0.18 1.41 9.55
N ARG A 35 1.47 1.19 9.32
CA ARG A 35 2.50 2.25 9.36
C ARG A 35 2.29 3.30 8.27
N ILE A 36 2.02 2.86 7.03
CA ILE A 36 1.73 3.78 5.92
C ILE A 36 0.43 4.54 6.17
N GLY A 37 -0.60 3.87 6.70
CA GLY A 37 -1.86 4.50 7.08
C GLY A 37 -1.71 5.55 8.18
N SER A 38 -0.92 5.25 9.20
CA SER A 38 -0.60 6.20 10.26
C SER A 38 0.11 7.44 9.72
N TRP A 39 1.05 7.28 8.79
CA TRP A 39 1.66 8.42 8.09
C TRP A 39 0.62 9.21 7.28
N LEU A 40 -0.28 8.52 6.56
CA LEU A 40 -1.32 9.15 5.75
C LEU A 40 -2.26 10.01 6.61
N ASP A 41 -2.61 9.53 7.80
CA ASP A 41 -3.52 10.18 8.76
C ASP A 41 -2.86 11.29 9.59
N THR A 42 -1.53 11.26 9.76
CA THR A 42 -0.78 12.24 10.57
C THR A 42 0.03 13.22 9.74
N ARG A 43 -0.08 13.15 8.40
CA ARG A 43 0.60 14.10 7.51
C ARG A 43 0.17 15.54 7.83
N PRO A 44 1.07 16.52 7.61
CA PRO A 44 0.73 17.92 7.84
C PRO A 44 -0.55 18.33 7.10
N VAL A 45 -1.46 19.01 7.79
CA VAL A 45 -2.61 19.64 7.12
C VAL A 45 -2.10 20.92 6.47
N CYS A 46 -1.92 20.86 5.17
CA CYS A 46 -1.60 22.03 4.36
C CYS A 46 -2.86 22.49 3.64
N ASP A 47 -3.04 23.79 3.45
CA ASP A 47 -4.04 24.31 2.52
C ASP A 47 -3.63 23.94 1.08
N GLY A 48 -4.08 22.77 0.61
CA GLY A 48 -3.82 22.29 -0.76
C GLY A 48 -3.44 20.81 -0.86
N PHE A 49 -2.83 20.46 -1.99
CA PHE A 49 -2.41 19.09 -2.31
C PHE A 49 -1.02 18.78 -1.75
N ILE A 50 -0.85 17.57 -1.25
CA ILE A 50 0.47 17.02 -0.89
C ILE A 50 0.84 15.98 -1.95
N VAL A 51 2.05 16.10 -2.49
CA VAL A 51 2.63 15.11 -3.39
C VAL A 51 3.67 14.31 -2.62
N ALA A 52 3.48 13.00 -2.55
CA ALA A 52 4.44 12.07 -1.99
C ALA A 52 5.01 11.19 -3.11
N VAL A 53 6.35 11.18 -3.22
CA VAL A 53 7.07 10.28 -4.12
C VAL A 53 7.45 9.04 -3.32
N ALA A 54 6.92 7.90 -3.71
CA ALA A 54 7.08 6.65 -2.98
C ALA A 54 7.17 5.44 -3.91
N GLU A 55 7.70 4.35 -3.38
CA GLU A 55 7.76 3.07 -4.08
C GLU A 55 6.34 2.47 -4.28
N PRO A 56 6.14 1.65 -5.34
CA PRO A 56 4.87 0.96 -5.58
C PRO A 56 4.29 0.25 -4.36
N ALA A 57 5.16 -0.34 -3.52
CA ALA A 57 4.78 -1.03 -2.31
C ALA A 57 4.05 -0.11 -1.31
N ALA A 58 4.56 1.10 -1.09
CA ALA A 58 3.95 2.08 -0.18
C ALA A 58 2.62 2.61 -0.74
N ILE A 59 2.54 2.81 -2.05
CA ILE A 59 1.30 3.26 -2.72
C ILE A 59 0.19 2.21 -2.59
N ARG A 60 0.51 0.91 -2.77
CA ARG A 60 -0.43 -0.19 -2.52
C ARG A 60 -0.94 -0.20 -1.08
N ALA A 61 -0.04 -0.04 -0.12
CA ALA A 61 -0.39 0.00 1.30
C ALA A 61 -1.30 1.21 1.61
N ALA A 62 -1.00 2.38 1.06
CA ALA A 62 -1.83 3.57 1.21
C ALA A 62 -3.23 3.38 0.62
N LEU A 63 -3.35 2.76 -0.57
CA LEU A 63 -4.64 2.43 -1.18
C LEU A 63 -5.45 1.45 -0.34
N VAL A 64 -4.82 0.36 0.13
CA VAL A 64 -5.49 -0.66 0.95
C VAL A 64 -6.01 -0.05 2.26
N TYR A 65 -5.19 0.77 2.91
CA TYR A 65 -5.58 1.50 4.11
C TYR A 65 -6.71 2.50 3.85
N ALA A 66 -6.53 3.37 2.85
CA ALA A 66 -7.47 4.46 2.54
C ALA A 66 -8.85 3.95 2.15
N LEU A 67 -8.91 2.87 1.36
CA LEU A 67 -10.17 2.27 0.91
C LEU A 67 -10.77 1.29 1.93
N ASN A 68 -10.07 1.05 3.05
CA ASN A 68 -10.46 0.09 4.09
C ASN A 68 -10.82 -1.29 3.50
N VAL A 69 -10.02 -1.76 2.54
CA VAL A 69 -10.20 -3.07 1.90
C VAL A 69 -9.39 -4.15 2.63
N PRO A 70 -9.72 -5.44 2.46
CA PRO A 70 -8.94 -6.50 3.08
C PRO A 70 -7.45 -6.42 2.71
N PRO A 71 -6.51 -6.70 3.66
CA PRO A 71 -5.07 -6.63 3.42
C PRO A 71 -4.58 -7.44 2.22
N THR A 72 -5.25 -8.55 1.90
CA THR A 72 -4.95 -9.40 0.74
C THR A 72 -5.15 -8.69 -0.59
N ALA A 73 -5.96 -7.63 -0.65
CA ALA A 73 -6.12 -6.79 -1.84
C ALA A 73 -4.80 -6.11 -2.25
N TYR A 74 -3.84 -5.96 -1.34
CA TYR A 74 -2.51 -5.41 -1.61
C TYR A 74 -1.84 -6.04 -2.84
N TRP A 75 -1.94 -7.36 -2.98
CA TRP A 75 -1.34 -8.12 -4.07
C TRP A 75 -2.01 -7.89 -5.43
N ASN A 76 -3.27 -7.42 -5.42
CA ASN A 76 -4.08 -7.20 -6.61
C ASN A 76 -4.00 -5.77 -7.15
N VAL A 77 -3.27 -4.88 -6.46
CA VAL A 77 -3.11 -3.48 -6.87
C VAL A 77 -1.88 -3.36 -7.76
N ASP A 78 -2.08 -3.13 -9.04
CA ASP A 78 -0.99 -2.77 -9.96
C ASP A 78 -0.71 -1.26 -9.90
N VAL A 79 0.53 -0.90 -9.60
CA VAL A 79 0.99 0.50 -9.56
C VAL A 79 2.09 0.65 -10.60
N ARG A 80 1.77 1.34 -11.69
CA ARG A 80 2.71 1.51 -12.80
C ARG A 80 3.79 2.53 -12.44
N PRO A 81 5.02 2.36 -12.97
CA PRO A 81 6.04 3.39 -12.86
C PRO A 81 5.52 4.75 -13.36
N LEU A 82 5.87 5.81 -12.64
CA LEU A 82 5.48 7.20 -12.97
C LEU A 82 3.96 7.43 -13.08
N SER A 83 3.14 6.56 -12.49
CA SER A 83 1.70 6.80 -12.36
C SER A 83 1.38 7.65 -11.14
N THR A 84 0.27 8.38 -11.22
CA THR A 84 -0.25 9.20 -10.13
C THR A 84 -1.52 8.59 -9.57
N ILE A 85 -1.59 8.48 -8.25
CA ILE A 85 -2.78 8.06 -7.52
C ILE A 85 -3.14 9.19 -6.57
N THR A 86 -4.39 9.65 -6.66
CA THR A 86 -4.87 10.78 -5.85
C THR A 86 -5.83 10.27 -4.79
N LEU A 87 -5.48 10.50 -3.53
CA LEU A 87 -6.37 10.28 -2.39
C LEU A 87 -6.87 11.62 -1.87
N ALA A 88 -8.19 11.75 -1.73
CA ALA A 88 -8.85 12.93 -1.18
C ALA A 88 -9.54 12.59 0.14
N GLY A 89 -9.70 13.58 1.02
CA GLY A 89 -10.41 13.43 2.28
C GLY A 89 -9.58 13.79 3.51
N SER A 90 -9.94 13.19 4.64
CA SER A 90 -9.36 13.45 5.96
C SER A 90 -8.98 12.14 6.63
N PRO A 91 -8.19 12.18 7.72
CA PRO A 91 -7.90 10.99 8.52
C PRO A 91 -9.16 10.19 8.85
N GLY A 92 -9.10 8.87 8.65
CA GLY A 92 -10.25 7.96 8.79
C GLY A 92 -11.37 8.06 7.72
N ARG A 93 -11.29 8.99 6.76
CA ARG A 93 -12.26 9.13 5.66
C ARG A 93 -11.56 9.54 4.37
N TRP A 94 -10.99 8.55 3.70
CA TRP A 94 -10.32 8.71 2.42
C TRP A 94 -11.20 8.25 1.25
N SER A 95 -11.01 8.85 0.08
CA SER A 95 -11.56 8.39 -1.18
C SER A 95 -10.47 8.39 -2.26
N LEU A 96 -10.54 7.42 -3.17
CA LEU A 96 -9.71 7.40 -4.37
C LEU A 96 -10.34 8.29 -5.43
N SER A 97 -9.58 9.30 -5.88
CA SER A 97 -9.96 10.12 -7.02
C SER A 97 -9.32 9.56 -8.29
N LEU A 98 -10.17 9.13 -9.21
CA LEU A 98 -9.78 8.68 -10.54
C LEU A 98 -10.02 9.84 -11.51
N GLU A 99 -9.18 10.87 -11.44
CA GLU A 99 -9.17 11.87 -12.50
C GLU A 99 -8.47 11.27 -13.72
N SER A 100 -9.13 11.31 -14.88
CA SER A 100 -8.46 11.09 -16.16
C SER A 100 -7.39 12.17 -16.29
N GLY A 101 -6.12 11.78 -16.42
CA GLY A 101 -4.98 12.66 -16.26
C GLY A 101 -4.99 13.99 -17.04
N LEU A 102 -4.17 14.90 -16.52
CA LEU A 102 -3.78 16.24 -16.97
C LEU A 102 -4.76 17.37 -16.64
N ARG A 103 -4.40 18.12 -15.58
CA ARG A 103 -4.38 19.57 -15.65
C ARG A 103 -2.95 20.04 -15.89
#